data_AF-A0A8H8NCF7-F1
#
_entry.id   AF-A0A8H8NCF7-F1
#
_cell.length_a   1.000
_cell.length_b   1.000
_cell.length_c   1.000
_cell.angle_alpha   90.00
_cell.angle_beta   90.00
_cell.angle_gamma   90.00
#
_symmetry.space_group_name_H-M   'P 1'
#
loop_
_entity.id
_entity.type
_entity.pdbx_description
1 polymer ?
#
loop_
_entity_poly.entity_id
_entity_poly.type
_entity_poly.pdbx_seq_one_letter_code
_entity_poly.pdbx_strand_id
1 'polypeptide(L)' 'MCGGTTTKEGEQIHLLAFKIKDTKNGQVRCTETQGNGTMLLNETRKDVFVSGKLLGLAGQANNDLDRVGLNKVMFYNEVA' A
#
# COMPACT_ATOMS: atom_id res chain seq x y z
N MET A 1 28.23 18.71 -4.68
CA MET A 1 27.52 17.51 -5.18
C MET A 1 26.88 16.86 -3.98
N CYS A 2 25.56 16.94 -3.82
CA CYS A 2 24.87 16.20 -2.77
C CYS A 2 24.87 14.73 -3.17
N GLY A 3 25.40 13.87 -2.30
CA GLY A 3 25.55 12.44 -2.54
C GLY A 3 24.21 11.81 -2.92
N GLY A 4 24.23 10.97 -3.95
CA GLY A 4 23.07 10.22 -4.38
C GLY A 4 22.60 9.33 -3.23
N THR A 5 21.38 9.59 -2.75
CA THR A 5 20.63 8.61 -1.98
C THR A 5 20.32 7.48 -2.96
N THR A 6 21.04 6.38 -2.87
CA THR A 6 20.63 5.12 -3.50
C THR A 6 19.30 4.74 -2.85
N THR A 7 18.20 5.11 -3.50
CA THR A 7 16.90 4.46 -3.25
C THR A 7 17.15 2.98 -3.52
N LYS A 8 17.07 2.16 -2.48
CA LYS A 8 17.21 0.73 -2.65
C LYS A 8 15.96 0.26 -3.37
N GLU A 9 16.12 -0.06 -4.65
CA GLU A 9 15.07 -0.69 -5.45
C GLU A 9 14.50 -1.89 -4.66
N GLY A 10 13.19 -1.86 -4.39
CA GLY A 10 12.49 -2.88 -3.59
C GLY A 10 12.13 -2.51 -2.15
N GLU A 11 12.55 -1.34 -1.63
CA GLU A 11 12.17 -0.86 -0.29
C GLU A 11 11.04 0.20 -0.31
N GLN A 12 10.52 0.56 -1.48
CA GLN A 12 9.60 1.69 -1.67
C GLN A 12 8.24 1.27 -2.24
N ILE A 13 7.19 1.99 -1.86
CA ILE A 13 5.82 1.81 -2.34
C ILE A 13 5.61 2.72 -3.56
N HIS A 14 5.63 2.12 -4.75
CA HIS A 14 5.42 2.84 -6.02
C HIS A 14 3.97 2.84 -6.49
N LEU A 15 3.18 1.86 -6.04
CA LEU A 15 1.78 1.68 -6.39
C LEU A 15 0.97 1.38 -5.12
N LEU A 16 -0.17 2.05 -4.97
CA LEU A 16 -1.10 1.83 -3.85
C LEU A 16 -2.55 1.86 -4.35
N ALA A 17 -3.31 0.83 -3.99
CA ALA A 17 -4.74 0.76 -4.22
C ALA A 17 -5.45 0.16 -3.00
N PHE A 18 -6.72 0.50 -2.81
CA PHE A 18 -7.56 -0.07 -1.77
C PHE A 18 -8.70 -0.89 -2.37
N LYS A 19 -8.90 -2.09 -1.84
CA LYS A 19 -10.08 -2.93 -2.08
C LYS A 19 -10.93 -2.92 -0.81
N ILE A 20 -12.12 -2.35 -0.90
CA ILE A 20 -13.04 -2.15 0.22
C ILE A 20 -14.26 -3.04 0.01
N LYS A 21 -14.46 -4.00 0.91
CA LYS A 21 -15.66 -4.85 0.93
C LYS A 21 -16.68 -4.26 1.90
N ASP A 22 -17.85 -3.91 1.39
CA ASP A 22 -19.01 -3.56 2.20
C ASP A 22 -19.54 -4.84 2.87
N THR A 23 -19.42 -4.92 4.19
CA THR A 23 -19.83 -6.10 4.96
C THR A 23 -21.34 -6.27 5.03
N LYS A 24 -22.14 -5.23 4.71
CA LYS A 24 -23.60 -5.29 4.77
C LYS A 24 -24.21 -6.01 3.58
N ASN A 25 -23.65 -5.82 2.39
CA ASN A 25 -24.19 -6.33 1.12
C ASN A 25 -23.18 -7.15 0.30
N GLY A 26 -21.94 -7.28 0.78
CA GLY A 26 -20.88 -8.04 0.12
C GLY A 26 -20.27 -7.34 -1.09
N GLN A 27 -20.71 -6.13 -1.46
CA GLN A 27 -20.16 -5.42 -2.61
C GLN A 27 -18.70 -5.04 -2.38
N VAL A 28 -17.92 -5.08 -3.45
CA VAL A 28 -16.51 -4.71 -3.42
C VAL A 28 -16.32 -3.46 -4.27
N ARG A 29 -15.63 -2.47 -3.70
CA ARG A 29 -15.17 -1.28 -4.40
C ARG A 29 -13.65 -1.27 -4.44
N CYS A 30 -13.10 -1.00 -5.61
CA CYS A 30 -11.67 -0.78 -5.77
C CYS A 30 -11.45 0.71 -6.03
N THR A 31 -10.43 1.28 -5.38
CA THR A 31 -9.93 2.59 -5.80
C THR A 31 -9.10 2.42 -7.06
N GLU A 32 -8.89 3.51 -7.79
CA GLU A 32 -7.83 3.54 -8.79
C GLU A 32 -6.47 3.33 -8.13
N THR A 33 -5.56 2.67 -8.85
CA THR A 33 -4.18 2.53 -8.42
C THR A 33 -3.49 3.89 -8.50
N GLN A 34 -2.96 4.35 -7.37
CA GLN A 34 -2.18 5.58 -7.28
C GLN A 34 -0.70 5.27 -7.46
N GLY A 35 0.00 6.15 -8.18
CA GLY A 35 1.44 6.05 -8.44
C GLY A 35 1.77 5.67 -9.88
N ASN A 36 3.04 5.39 -10.16
CA ASN A 36 3.52 5.05 -11.50
C ASN A 36 4.42 3.80 -11.46
N GLY A 37 3.94 2.74 -12.10
CA GLY A 37 4.62 1.45 -12.16
C GLY A 37 5.59 1.28 -13.34
N THR A 38 5.68 2.26 -14.25
CA THR A 38 6.50 2.13 -15.48
C THR A 38 7.99 1.93 -15.22
N MET A 39 8.47 2.28 -14.03
CA MET A 39 9.86 2.07 -13.61
C MET A 39 10.10 0.75 -12.85
N LEU A 40 9.06 -0.06 -12.62
CA LEU A 40 9.19 -1.34 -11.91
C LEU A 40 9.71 -2.42 -12.85
N LEU A 41 11.02 -2.64 -12.87
CA LEU A 41 11.64 -3.75 -13.61
C LEU A 41 11.20 -5.12 -13.05
N ASN A 42 10.88 -5.18 -11.75
CA ASN A 42 10.31 -6.33 -11.06
C ASN A 42 9.24 -5.85 -10.07
N GLU A 43 7.97 -5.82 -10.48
CA GLU A 43 6.87 -5.51 -9.56
C GLU A 43 6.68 -6.68 -8.58
N THR A 44 7.01 -6.46 -7.30
CA THR A 44 6.57 -7.35 -6.23
C THR A 44 5.29 -6.79 -5.63
N ARG A 45 4.14 -7.26 -6.12
CA ARG A 45 2.86 -6.91 -5.53
C ARG A 45 2.65 -7.68 -4.23
N LYS A 46 2.29 -6.97 -3.16
CA LYS A 46 1.91 -7.58 -1.88
C LYS A 46 0.51 -7.13 -1.50
N ASP A 47 -0.43 -8.06 -1.53
CA ASP A 47 -1.78 -7.83 -1.01
C ASP A 47 -1.76 -8.02 0.52
N VAL A 48 -2.32 -7.04 1.23
CA VAL A 48 -2.39 -7.03 2.69
C VAL A 48 -3.85 -6.95 3.10
N PHE A 49 -4.31 -7.94 3.86
CA PHE A 49 -5.70 -8.05 4.26
C PHE A 49 -5.90 -7.50 5.66
N VAL A 50 -6.88 -6.61 5.77
CA VAL A 50 -7.20 -5.94 7.02
C VAL A 50 -8.69 -5.86 7.27
N SER A 51 -9.07 -5.94 8.53
CA SER A 51 -10.46 -5.80 8.98
C SER A 51 -10.59 -4.70 10.03
N GLY A 52 -11.81 -4.22 10.21
CA GLY A 52 -12.12 -3.15 11.16
C GLY A 52 -12.25 -1.78 10.48
N LYS A 53 -12.32 -0.73 11.32
CA LYS A 53 -12.54 0.64 10.88
C LYS A 53 -11.20 1.34 10.71
N LEU A 54 -10.86 1.72 9.48
CA LEU A 54 -9.71 2.58 9.21
C LEU A 54 -10.01 4.00 9.71
N LEU A 55 -9.28 4.47 10.71
CA LEU A 55 -9.42 5.84 11.23
C LEU A 55 -8.39 6.82 10.67
N GLY A 56 -7.28 6.31 10.14
CA GLY A 56 -6.22 7.14 9.62
C GLY A 56 -5.06 6.31 9.10
N LEU A 57 -4.14 7.02 8.46
CA LEU A 57 -2.91 6.49 7.88
C LEU A 57 -1.75 7.32 8.41
N ALA A 58 -0.61 6.68 8.66
CA ALA A 58 0.64 7.35 8.93
C ALA A 58 1.74 6.65 8.15
N GLY A 59 2.75 7.38 7.70
CA GLY A 59 3.82 6.80 6.92
C GLY A 59 5.11 7.59 7.05
N GLN A 60 6.17 7.00 6.52
CA GLN A 60 7.39 7.74 6.24
C GLN A 60 7.55 7.81 4.74
N ALA A 61 7.75 9.04 4.27
CA ALA A 61 8.18 9.31 2.91
C ALA A 61 9.49 10.10 3.00
N ASN A 62 10.44 9.75 2.14
CA ASN A 62 11.61 10.57 1.85
C ASN A 62 11.35 11.25 0.50
N ASN A 63 12.07 10.82 -0.55
CA ASN A 63 11.75 11.20 -1.93
C ASN A 63 10.55 10.41 -2.47
N ASP A 64 10.34 9.19 -1.96
CA ASP A 64 9.19 8.34 -2.25
C ASP A 64 8.56 7.82 -0.95
N LEU A 65 7.39 7.20 -1.07
CA LEU A 65 6.73 6.57 0.07
C LEU A 65 7.43 5.26 0.43
N ASP A 66 8.13 5.22 1.55
CA ASP A 66 8.88 4.02 1.98
C ASP A 66 7.98 3.06 2.77
N ARG A 67 7.09 3.60 3.62
CA ARG A 67 6.20 2.80 4.47
C ARG A 67 4.90 3.51 4.78
N VAL A 68 3.82 2.72 4.84
CA VAL A 68 2.50 3.16 5.32
C VAL A 68 1.99 2.20 6.40
N GLY A 69 1.53 2.77 7.50
CA GLY A 69 0.85 2.12 8.59
C GLY A 69 -0.64 2.49 8.60
N LEU A 70 -1.48 1.49 8.89
CA LEU A 70 -2.93 1.62 8.94
C LEU A 70 -3.39 1.67 10.40
N ASN A 71 -4.16 2.70 10.79
CA ASN A 71 -4.61 2.88 12.17
C ASN A 71 -5.95 2.16 12.44
N LYS A 72 -6.04 1.44 13.57
CA LYS A 72 -7.23 0.75 14.08
C LYS A 72 -7.79 -0.37 13.20
N VAL A 73 -6.93 -0.97 12.39
CA VAL A 73 -7.24 -2.19 11.63
C VAL A 73 -6.52 -3.39 12.21
N MET A 74 -7.04 -4.58 11.95
CA MET A 74 -6.42 -5.86 12.29
C MET A 74 -5.95 -6.55 11.02
N PHE A 75 -4.66 -6.86 10.95
CA PHE A 75 -4.07 -7.63 9.86
C PHE A 75 -4.42 -9.11 10.01
N TYR A 76 -4.76 -9.76 8.91
CA TYR A 76 -5.01 -11.20 8.87
C TYR A 76 -4.49 -11.80 7.56
N ASN A 77 -4.31 -13.11 7.56
CA ASN A 77 -4.02 -13.85 6.34
C ASN A 77 -5.35 -14.20 5.68
N GLU A 78 -5.54 -13.86 4.40
CA GLU A 78 -6.69 -14.36 3.66
C GLU A 78 -6.57 -15.88 3.57
N VAL A 79 -7.57 -16.59 4.11
CA VAL A 79 -7.69 -18.03 3.91
C VAL A 79 -8.36 -18.22 2.55
N ALA A 80 -7.66 -18.89 1.64
CA ALA A 80 -8.11 -19.19 0.29
C ALA A 80 -9.39 -20.04 0.28
#